data_AF-A0A8J3ABW3-F1
#
_entry.id   AF-A0A8J3ABW3-F1
#
_cell.length_a   1.000
_cell.length_b   1.000
_cell.length_c   1.000
_cell.angle_alpha   90.00
_cell.angle_beta   90.00
_cell.angle_gamma   90.00
#
_symmetry.space_group_name_H-M   'P 1'
#
loop_
_entity.id
_entity.type
_entity.pdbx_description
1 polymer ?
#
loop_
_entity_poly.entity_id
_entity_poly.type
_entity_poly.pdbx_seq_one_letter_code
_entity_poly.pdbx_strand_id
1 'polypeptide(L)'
;MPATPAASYPGPDALGRGLVVPVDAPTPTGFTDVRRFVVDDEVAAAPAALAAVLHHRWLTRRRFVVELATDHAALREPEVCRLAPHQVPVDFTFARERLHFLLWANTYDLRSGEPIWWHGELAQRRGGATPSSVADVVLPDGRHAWVDGGPRGPLAATLDAPTVHRESIGLGRLTVQGDAAPRDPLAPDQLAAVTHRAGPARIIAPAGSGKTRVLTARLRHLLADRGVERELVTAVAYNTRAAAEMRARTTGVGASIRTLHSLALWICNLDERREVINERDQRSLLERLVTVARIPNQDPYQPYLEALSEVRLALRDPDEVEAARGDVDGFAELFPRYRELLAERRVVDFDEQVYRALELLLTRPDVRRTAQRVGTHLLVDEFQDLTPAFLLLVRLVAGPSMQVFAVGDDDQTIYSYAGATPDYLVDFDRWFPGAQHHALEVNYRCPTAVVDAAVALLGHNRHRVAKRIRSGTADGVPTPPVVDAELEVGA
;
A
#
# COMPACT_ATOMS: atom_id res chain seq x y z
N MET A 1 -19.23 -16.23 -28.40
CA MET A 1 -19.02 -15.17 -27.39
C MET A 1 -18.89 -13.87 -28.16
N PRO A 2 -19.47 -12.72 -27.74
CA PRO A 2 -19.28 -11.52 -28.52
C PRO A 2 -17.84 -11.03 -28.31
N ALA A 3 -17.06 -11.08 -29.39
CA ALA A 3 -15.71 -10.55 -29.48
C ALA A 3 -15.67 -9.07 -29.09
N THR A 4 -14.51 -8.59 -28.64
CA THR A 4 -14.29 -7.14 -28.52
C THR A 4 -14.56 -6.51 -29.89
N PRO A 5 -15.44 -5.49 -30.00
CA PRO A 5 -15.69 -4.87 -31.29
C PRO A 5 -14.38 -4.31 -31.86
N ALA A 6 -14.06 -4.65 -33.11
CA ALA A 6 -12.80 -4.26 -33.77
C ALA A 6 -12.51 -2.75 -33.73
N ALA A 7 -13.54 -1.92 -33.54
CA ALA A 7 -13.45 -0.47 -33.42
C ALA A 7 -12.77 0.03 -32.13
N SER A 8 -12.77 -0.75 -31.04
CA SER A 8 -12.18 -0.34 -29.76
C SER A 8 -10.75 -0.84 -29.54
N TYR A 9 -10.22 -1.65 -30.47
CA TYR A 9 -8.86 -2.17 -30.44
C TYR A 9 -7.90 -1.25 -31.23
N PRO A 10 -6.71 -0.90 -30.71
CA PRO A 10 -6.17 -1.18 -29.37
C PRO A 10 -6.58 -0.14 -28.30
N GLY A 11 -7.52 0.74 -28.63
CA GLY A 11 -7.94 1.87 -27.80
C GLY A 11 -6.92 3.03 -27.83
N PRO A 12 -7.24 4.16 -27.17
CA PRO A 12 -6.36 5.33 -27.13
C PRO A 12 -4.96 5.01 -26.58
N ASP A 13 -3.93 5.66 -27.14
CA ASP A 13 -2.54 5.52 -26.70
C ASP A 13 -2.35 5.87 -25.22
N ALA A 14 -3.12 6.84 -24.71
CA ALA A 14 -3.09 7.26 -23.32
C ALA A 14 -3.47 6.15 -22.32
N LEU A 15 -4.17 5.10 -22.76
CA LEU A 15 -4.47 3.93 -21.91
C LEU A 15 -3.26 2.99 -21.78
N GLY A 16 -2.30 3.03 -22.71
CA GLY A 16 -1.07 2.26 -22.63
C GLY A 16 -1.25 0.75 -22.64
N ARG A 17 -2.31 0.24 -23.29
CA ARG A 17 -2.67 -1.20 -23.30
C ARG A 17 -1.60 -2.03 -24.01
N GLY A 18 -1.18 -3.11 -23.36
CA GLY A 18 -0.30 -4.12 -23.96
C GLY A 18 -1.09 -5.22 -24.68
N LEU A 19 -0.36 -6.25 -25.09
CA LEU A 19 -0.90 -7.38 -25.82
C LEU A 19 -0.25 -8.68 -25.35
N VAL A 20 -1.02 -9.75 -25.24
CA VAL A 20 -0.53 -11.12 -25.06
C VAL A 20 -0.84 -11.91 -26.33
N VAL A 21 0.17 -12.56 -26.91
CA VAL A 21 0.09 -13.29 -28.20
C VAL A 21 0.66 -14.70 -28.06
N PRO A 22 0.33 -15.62 -28.99
CA PRO A 22 1.07 -16.87 -29.16
C PRO A 22 2.54 -16.62 -29.51
N VAL A 23 3.39 -17.61 -29.25
CA VAL A 23 4.79 -17.61 -29.68
C VAL A 23 4.88 -17.45 -31.20
N ASP A 24 5.86 -16.67 -31.67
CA ASP A 24 6.10 -16.37 -33.08
C ASP A 24 4.94 -15.69 -33.83
N ALA A 25 3.94 -15.18 -33.11
CA ALA A 25 2.82 -14.46 -33.73
C ALA A 25 3.31 -13.15 -34.39
N PRO A 26 2.86 -12.84 -35.61
CA PRO A 26 3.25 -11.63 -36.32
C PRO A 26 2.85 -10.39 -35.53
N THR A 27 3.62 -9.30 -35.70
CA THR A 27 3.33 -8.06 -34.97
C THR A 27 2.01 -7.45 -35.45
N PRO A 28 1.00 -7.32 -34.57
CA PRO A 28 -0.29 -6.77 -34.99
C PRO A 28 -0.21 -5.28 -35.26
N THR A 29 -1.12 -4.80 -36.11
CA THR A 29 -1.29 -3.37 -36.39
C THR A 29 -1.45 -2.58 -35.09
N GLY A 30 -0.70 -1.47 -34.95
CA GLY A 30 -0.65 -0.66 -33.73
C GLY A 30 0.44 -1.06 -32.72
N PHE A 31 1.18 -2.14 -32.98
CA PHE A 31 2.25 -2.64 -32.09
C PHE A 31 3.62 -2.81 -32.79
N THR A 32 3.80 -2.30 -34.02
CA THR A 32 5.00 -2.52 -34.85
C THR A 32 6.32 -2.14 -34.15
N ASP A 33 6.36 -1.01 -33.46
CA ASP A 33 7.55 -0.49 -32.77
C ASP A 33 7.51 -0.75 -31.25
N VAL A 34 6.65 -1.67 -30.80
CA VAL A 34 6.45 -1.95 -29.38
C VAL A 34 7.39 -3.06 -28.92
N ARG A 35 8.04 -2.85 -27.77
CA ARG A 35 8.94 -3.84 -27.17
C ARG A 35 8.20 -5.16 -26.86
N ARG A 36 8.81 -6.26 -27.28
CA ARG A 36 8.33 -7.63 -27.07
C ARG A 36 9.08 -8.29 -25.91
N PHE A 37 8.39 -9.15 -25.18
CA PHE A 37 8.93 -9.98 -24.10
C PHE A 37 8.41 -11.41 -24.28
N VAL A 38 9.24 -12.40 -23.97
CA VAL A 38 8.82 -13.80 -23.95
C VAL A 38 8.59 -14.20 -22.49
N VAL A 39 7.50 -14.93 -22.24
CA VAL A 39 7.22 -15.58 -20.96
C VAL A 39 7.14 -17.08 -21.23
N ASP A 40 8.27 -17.75 -21.04
CA ASP A 40 8.41 -19.20 -21.08
C ASP A 40 8.42 -19.79 -19.65
N ASP A 41 8.67 -21.09 -19.54
CA ASP A 41 8.70 -21.80 -18.25
C ASP A 41 9.85 -21.31 -17.34
N GLU A 42 10.97 -20.85 -17.91
CA GLU A 42 12.11 -20.31 -17.14
C GLU A 42 11.71 -18.97 -16.49
N VAL A 43 11.11 -18.08 -17.27
CA VAL A 43 10.59 -16.81 -16.76
C VAL A 43 9.45 -17.04 -15.77
N ALA A 44 8.57 -18.01 -16.01
CA ALA A 44 7.49 -18.36 -15.08
C ALA A 44 8.02 -18.87 -13.73
N ALA A 45 9.15 -19.59 -13.73
CA ALA A 45 9.81 -20.08 -12.52
C ALA A 45 10.57 -18.99 -11.73
N ALA A 46 11.11 -17.96 -12.42
CA ALA A 46 11.83 -16.85 -11.80
C ALA A 46 11.37 -15.46 -12.33
N PRO A 47 10.11 -15.05 -12.06
CA PRO A 47 9.49 -13.94 -12.77
C PRO A 47 9.90 -12.54 -12.30
N ALA A 48 10.69 -12.42 -11.23
CA ALA A 48 10.94 -11.15 -10.54
C ALA A 48 11.51 -10.05 -11.46
N ALA A 49 12.51 -10.39 -12.29
CA ALA A 49 13.15 -9.42 -13.17
C ALA A 49 12.19 -8.89 -14.25
N LEU A 50 11.46 -9.78 -14.93
CA LEU A 50 10.47 -9.36 -15.93
C LEU A 50 9.30 -8.62 -15.30
N ALA A 51 8.81 -9.08 -14.14
CA ALA A 51 7.74 -8.41 -13.41
C ALA A 51 8.14 -6.97 -13.04
N ALA A 52 9.39 -6.69 -12.67
CA ALA A 52 9.85 -5.32 -12.44
C ALA A 52 9.78 -4.46 -13.71
N VAL A 53 10.23 -5.00 -14.86
CA VAL A 53 10.18 -4.31 -16.16
C VAL A 53 8.73 -4.02 -16.58
N LEU A 54 7.86 -5.02 -16.52
CA LEU A 54 6.45 -4.87 -16.89
C LEU A 54 5.71 -3.93 -15.94
N HIS A 55 6.05 -3.92 -14.65
CA HIS A 55 5.48 -2.97 -13.68
C HIS A 55 5.83 -1.54 -14.03
N HIS A 56 7.10 -1.25 -14.35
CA HIS A 56 7.50 0.09 -14.79
C HIS A 56 6.74 0.51 -16.06
N ARG A 57 6.56 -0.39 -17.03
CA ARG A 57 5.78 -0.11 -18.24
C ARG A 57 4.30 0.13 -17.95
N TRP A 58 3.70 -0.67 -17.07
CA TRP A 58 2.32 -0.49 -16.61
C TRP A 58 2.14 0.86 -15.90
N LEU A 59 3.04 1.22 -14.98
CA LEU A 59 3.05 2.53 -14.30
C LEU A 59 3.18 3.71 -15.27
N THR A 60 4.08 3.58 -16.26
CA THR A 60 4.35 4.64 -17.25
C THR A 60 3.47 4.58 -18.50
N ARG A 61 2.49 3.68 -18.51
CA ARG A 61 1.55 3.44 -19.63
C ARG A 61 2.25 3.21 -20.97
N ARG A 62 3.40 2.54 -20.95
CA ARG A 62 4.15 2.16 -22.15
C ARG A 62 3.68 0.81 -22.65
N ARG A 63 3.05 0.77 -23.84
CA ARG A 63 2.61 -0.47 -24.48
C ARG A 63 3.74 -1.52 -24.53
N PHE A 64 3.38 -2.78 -24.48
CA PHE A 64 4.30 -3.91 -24.65
C PHE A 64 3.56 -5.09 -25.28
N VAL A 65 4.30 -6.01 -25.88
CA VAL A 65 3.78 -7.30 -26.33
C VAL A 65 4.43 -8.41 -25.51
N VAL A 66 3.65 -9.38 -25.06
CA VAL A 66 4.12 -10.60 -24.42
C VAL A 66 3.79 -11.80 -25.30
N GLU A 67 4.81 -12.54 -25.66
CA GLU A 67 4.67 -13.88 -26.23
C GLU A 67 4.58 -14.88 -25.08
N LEU A 68 3.42 -15.50 -24.93
CA LEU A 68 3.20 -16.45 -23.85
C LEU A 68 3.51 -17.87 -24.33
N ALA A 69 4.68 -18.37 -23.95
CA ALA A 69 5.23 -19.68 -24.30
C ALA A 69 5.04 -20.75 -23.21
N THR A 70 4.29 -20.43 -22.16
CA THR A 70 4.00 -21.32 -21.02
C THR A 70 2.50 -21.48 -20.81
N ASP A 71 2.11 -22.46 -19.99
CA ASP A 71 0.71 -22.64 -19.60
C ASP A 71 0.24 -21.48 -18.70
N HIS A 72 -0.72 -20.72 -19.23
CA HIS A 72 -1.39 -19.65 -18.50
C HIS A 72 -2.05 -20.14 -17.19
N ALA A 73 -2.55 -21.38 -17.14
CA ALA A 73 -3.18 -21.91 -15.94
C ALA A 73 -2.19 -21.94 -14.76
N ALA A 74 -0.94 -22.31 -15.02
CA ALA A 74 0.13 -22.33 -14.02
C ALA A 74 0.46 -20.93 -13.47
N LEU A 75 0.36 -19.87 -14.29
CA LEU A 75 0.57 -18.49 -13.83
C LEU A 75 -0.59 -17.97 -12.97
N ARG A 76 -1.79 -18.52 -13.12
CA ARG A 76 -2.99 -18.09 -12.40
C ARG A 76 -3.10 -18.66 -10.99
N GLU A 77 -2.39 -19.74 -10.71
CA GLU A 77 -2.42 -20.39 -9.40
C GLU A 77 -1.89 -19.47 -8.30
N PRO A 78 -2.65 -19.27 -7.21
CA PRO A 78 -2.19 -18.45 -6.10
C PRO A 78 -0.92 -19.02 -5.44
N GLU A 79 -0.01 -18.14 -5.04
CA GLU A 79 1.21 -18.50 -4.32
C GLU A 79 0.98 -18.53 -2.80
N VAL A 80 1.78 -19.37 -2.13
CA VAL A 80 1.80 -19.51 -0.68
C VAL A 80 3.24 -19.57 -0.20
N CYS A 81 3.57 -18.77 0.81
CA CYS A 81 4.84 -18.82 1.52
C CYS A 81 4.62 -19.46 2.89
N ARG A 82 5.30 -20.58 3.16
CA ARG A 82 5.22 -21.30 4.44
C ARG A 82 6.36 -20.99 5.41
N LEU A 83 7.29 -20.13 5.00
CA LEU A 83 8.31 -19.59 5.90
C LEU A 83 7.65 -18.77 7.01
N ALA A 84 8.22 -18.82 8.21
CA ALA A 84 7.79 -17.94 9.29
C ALA A 84 8.10 -16.48 8.93
N PRO A 85 7.32 -15.49 9.42
CA PRO A 85 7.57 -14.09 9.07
C PRO A 85 9.00 -13.59 9.31
N HIS A 86 9.69 -14.04 10.37
CA HIS A 86 11.10 -13.67 10.63
C HIS A 86 12.10 -14.25 9.61
N GLN A 87 11.68 -15.24 8.82
CA GLN A 87 12.50 -15.84 7.76
C GLN A 87 12.23 -15.22 6.39
N VAL A 88 11.23 -14.34 6.28
CA VAL A 88 10.82 -13.71 5.03
C VAL A 88 11.54 -12.37 4.89
N PRO A 89 12.26 -12.12 3.78
CA PRO A 89 12.92 -10.85 3.59
C PRO A 89 11.89 -9.72 3.47
N VAL A 90 12.22 -8.54 3.98
CA VAL A 90 11.27 -7.40 4.02
C VAL A 90 10.86 -6.94 2.62
N ASP A 91 11.70 -7.15 1.60
CA ASP A 91 11.39 -6.84 0.19
C ASP A 91 10.61 -7.96 -0.54
N PHE A 92 10.22 -9.04 0.16
CA PHE A 92 9.48 -10.17 -0.40
C PHE A 92 8.25 -9.74 -1.22
N THR A 93 8.02 -10.46 -2.32
CA THR A 93 6.81 -10.36 -3.13
C THR A 93 6.43 -11.73 -3.68
N PHE A 94 5.13 -11.94 -3.91
CA PHE A 94 4.62 -13.06 -4.69
C PHE A 94 4.85 -12.78 -6.18
N ALA A 95 6.04 -13.16 -6.66
CA ALA A 95 6.54 -12.72 -7.95
C ALA A 95 5.73 -13.28 -9.13
N ARG A 96 5.23 -14.52 -9.03
CA ARG A 96 4.37 -15.13 -10.06
C ARG A 96 3.00 -14.48 -10.08
N GLU A 97 2.39 -14.22 -8.92
CA GLU A 97 1.14 -13.46 -8.83
C GLU A 97 1.29 -12.04 -9.38
N ARG A 98 2.43 -11.40 -9.12
CA ARG A 98 2.75 -10.08 -9.66
C ARG A 98 2.93 -10.11 -11.17
N LEU A 99 3.60 -11.12 -11.72
CA LEU A 99 3.69 -11.30 -13.18
C LEU A 99 2.31 -11.53 -13.78
N HIS A 100 1.52 -12.47 -13.25
CA HIS A 100 0.15 -12.73 -13.71
C HIS A 100 -0.71 -11.46 -13.66
N PHE A 101 -0.61 -10.67 -12.59
CA PHE A 101 -1.25 -9.36 -12.51
C PHE A 101 -0.83 -8.46 -13.69
N LEU A 102 0.47 -8.30 -13.95
CA LEU A 102 0.98 -7.40 -15.00
C LEU A 102 0.66 -7.89 -16.42
N LEU A 103 0.56 -9.21 -16.60
CA LEU A 103 0.18 -9.81 -17.88
C LEU A 103 -1.27 -9.56 -18.26
N TRP A 104 -2.16 -9.27 -17.31
CA TRP A 104 -3.61 -9.18 -17.54
C TRP A 104 -4.26 -7.91 -17.01
N ALA A 105 -3.53 -7.10 -16.25
CA ALA A 105 -4.06 -5.85 -15.70
C ALA A 105 -4.47 -4.91 -16.81
N ASN A 106 -3.63 -4.72 -17.83
CA ASN A 106 -3.84 -3.72 -18.88
C ASN A 106 -3.45 -4.22 -20.27
N THR A 107 -3.86 -5.43 -20.65
CA THR A 107 -3.46 -6.08 -21.91
C THR A 107 -4.66 -6.75 -22.60
N TYR A 108 -4.63 -6.77 -23.93
CA TYR A 108 -5.54 -7.62 -24.70
C TYR A 108 -4.98 -9.04 -24.78
N ASP A 109 -5.86 -10.05 -24.80
CA ASP A 109 -5.51 -11.43 -25.15
C ASP A 109 -5.79 -11.66 -26.64
N LEU A 110 -4.76 -11.99 -27.43
CA LEU A 110 -4.89 -12.29 -28.86
C LEU A 110 -4.54 -13.76 -29.17
N ARG A 111 -4.47 -14.62 -28.15
CA ARG A 111 -4.08 -16.02 -28.34
C ARG A 111 -5.08 -16.84 -29.16
N SER A 112 -6.34 -16.40 -29.23
CA SER A 112 -7.39 -17.01 -30.05
C SER A 112 -7.55 -16.39 -31.44
N GLY A 113 -6.69 -15.43 -31.83
CA GLY A 113 -6.76 -14.73 -33.11
C GLY A 113 -7.68 -13.49 -33.13
N GLU A 114 -8.66 -13.41 -32.23
CA GLU A 114 -9.47 -12.20 -31.99
C GLU A 114 -9.05 -11.50 -30.69
N PRO A 115 -8.93 -10.16 -30.64
CA PRO A 115 -8.58 -9.46 -29.41
C PRO A 115 -9.67 -9.58 -28.35
N ILE A 116 -9.32 -10.06 -27.16
CA ILE A 116 -10.20 -10.12 -26.00
C ILE A 116 -9.77 -9.08 -24.96
N TRP A 117 -10.67 -8.15 -24.64
CA TRP A 117 -10.52 -7.24 -23.51
C TRP A 117 -11.30 -7.75 -22.30
N TRP A 118 -10.62 -8.53 -21.45
CA TRP A 118 -11.27 -9.24 -20.33
C TRP A 118 -12.01 -8.31 -19.35
N HIS A 119 -11.50 -7.10 -19.13
CA HIS A 119 -12.16 -6.13 -18.25
C HIS A 119 -13.45 -5.58 -18.86
N GLY A 120 -13.52 -5.46 -20.18
CA GLY A 120 -14.75 -5.12 -20.91
C GLY A 120 -15.80 -6.22 -20.79
N GLU A 121 -15.41 -7.49 -20.94
CA GLU A 121 -16.32 -8.61 -20.71
C GLU A 121 -16.81 -8.67 -19.26
N LEU A 122 -15.93 -8.40 -18.30
CA LEU A 122 -16.27 -8.38 -16.88
C LEU A 122 -17.26 -7.26 -16.56
N ALA A 123 -17.08 -6.07 -17.16
CA ALA A 123 -18.02 -4.95 -17.04
C ALA A 123 -19.43 -5.31 -17.54
N GLN A 124 -19.53 -6.09 -18.62
CA GLN A 124 -20.81 -6.58 -19.12
C GLN A 124 -21.43 -7.61 -18.16
N ARG A 125 -20.64 -8.62 -17.74
CA ARG A 125 -21.13 -9.73 -16.91
C ARG A 125 -21.50 -9.32 -15.49
N ARG A 126 -20.76 -8.39 -14.88
CA ARG A 126 -20.93 -7.99 -13.47
C ARG A 126 -21.47 -6.59 -13.26
N GLY A 127 -21.23 -5.68 -14.20
CA GLY A 127 -21.61 -4.28 -14.08
C GLY A 127 -22.90 -3.90 -14.82
N GLY A 128 -23.43 -4.78 -15.68
CA GLY A 128 -24.62 -4.48 -16.49
C GLY A 128 -24.32 -3.56 -17.69
N ALA A 129 -23.06 -3.41 -18.08
CA ALA A 129 -22.70 -2.71 -19.30
C ALA A 129 -23.06 -3.52 -20.55
N THR A 130 -23.14 -2.85 -21.70
CA THR A 130 -23.30 -3.50 -23.02
C THR A 130 -22.11 -3.17 -23.94
N PRO A 131 -21.89 -3.93 -25.04
CA PRO A 131 -20.81 -3.63 -25.97
C PRO A 131 -20.94 -2.24 -26.61
N SER A 132 -19.83 -1.53 -26.79
CA SER A 132 -19.79 -0.22 -27.48
C SER A 132 -19.14 -0.30 -28.86
N SER A 133 -19.63 0.52 -29.80
CA SER A 133 -19.01 0.71 -31.12
C SER A 133 -17.93 1.80 -31.19
N VAL A 134 -17.77 2.63 -30.15
CA VAL A 134 -16.86 3.79 -30.13
C VAL A 134 -15.86 3.77 -28.96
N ALA A 135 -16.18 3.03 -27.89
CA ALA A 135 -15.31 2.77 -26.75
C ALA A 135 -15.36 1.26 -26.41
N ASP A 136 -15.05 0.85 -25.17
CA ASP A 136 -15.14 -0.58 -24.81
C ASP A 136 -16.56 -0.99 -24.44
N VAL A 137 -17.28 -0.13 -23.72
CA VAL A 137 -18.60 -0.45 -23.17
C VAL A 137 -19.57 0.74 -23.20
N VAL A 138 -20.86 0.44 -23.18
CA VAL A 138 -21.93 1.39 -22.90
C VAL A 138 -22.40 1.15 -21.47
N LEU A 139 -22.40 2.21 -20.67
CA LEU A 139 -22.85 2.20 -19.28
C LEU A 139 -24.39 2.11 -19.21
N PRO A 140 -24.95 1.71 -18.05
CA PRO A 140 -26.41 1.65 -17.87
C PRO A 140 -27.14 2.96 -18.11
N ASP A 141 -26.45 4.10 -17.99
CA ASP A 141 -26.99 5.44 -18.29
C ASP A 141 -26.87 5.85 -19.77
N GLY A 142 -26.42 4.94 -20.64
CA GLY A 142 -26.28 5.15 -22.08
C GLY A 142 -24.96 5.79 -22.52
N ARG A 143 -24.08 6.21 -21.59
CA ARG A 143 -22.78 6.79 -21.96
C ARG A 143 -21.81 5.71 -22.43
N HIS A 144 -21.05 6.03 -23.47
CA HIS A 144 -19.89 5.23 -23.87
C HIS A 144 -18.74 5.44 -22.89
N ALA A 145 -17.97 4.39 -22.57
CA ALA A 145 -16.84 4.48 -21.65
C ALA A 145 -15.69 3.55 -22.03
N TRP A 146 -14.47 4.03 -21.79
CA TRP A 146 -13.25 3.24 -21.81
C TRP A 146 -13.09 2.50 -20.48
N VAL A 147 -12.63 1.26 -20.53
CA VAL A 147 -12.31 0.43 -19.37
C VAL A 147 -10.80 0.43 -19.17
N ASP A 148 -10.30 1.06 -18.11
CA ASP A 148 -8.87 1.18 -17.85
C ASP A 148 -8.36 0.07 -16.92
N GLY A 149 -7.33 -0.62 -17.39
CA GLY A 149 -6.60 -1.65 -16.66
C GLY A 149 -5.29 -1.15 -16.05
N GLY A 150 -4.92 0.09 -16.35
CA GLY A 150 -3.72 0.77 -15.87
C GLY A 150 -3.73 1.06 -14.37
N PRO A 151 -2.72 1.81 -13.90
CA PRO A 151 -2.69 2.30 -12.52
C PRO A 151 -3.91 3.17 -12.21
N ARG A 152 -4.59 2.88 -11.09
CA ARG A 152 -5.79 3.61 -10.67
C ARG A 152 -5.45 5.08 -10.40
N GLY A 153 -5.89 5.96 -11.30
CA GLY A 153 -5.62 7.39 -11.23
C GLY A 153 -5.90 8.08 -12.56
N PRO A 154 -5.90 9.43 -12.59
CA PRO A 154 -6.24 10.18 -13.77
C PRO A 154 -5.20 9.97 -14.88
N LEU A 155 -5.68 9.97 -16.11
CA LEU A 155 -4.84 9.90 -17.30
C LEU A 155 -4.12 11.22 -17.53
N ALA A 156 -2.98 11.15 -18.23
CA ALA A 156 -2.24 12.34 -18.61
C ALA A 156 -2.92 13.15 -19.72
N ALA A 157 -3.67 12.46 -20.57
CA ALA A 157 -4.43 13.04 -21.67
C ALA A 157 -5.92 12.85 -21.41
N THR A 158 -6.71 13.83 -21.83
CA THR A 158 -8.17 13.74 -21.85
C THR A 158 -8.60 12.79 -22.98
N LEU A 159 -9.50 11.87 -22.66
CA LEU A 159 -10.12 10.98 -23.64
C LEU A 159 -11.45 11.56 -24.13
N ASP A 160 -11.92 11.05 -25.27
CA ASP A 160 -13.21 11.35 -25.88
C ASP A 160 -14.41 10.73 -25.16
N ALA A 161 -14.17 9.74 -24.31
CA ALA A 161 -15.16 9.11 -23.45
C ALA A 161 -14.64 8.96 -22.01
N PRO A 162 -15.54 8.94 -21.00
CA PRO A 162 -15.18 8.69 -19.61
C PRO A 162 -14.49 7.34 -19.43
N THR A 163 -13.77 7.20 -18.31
CA THR A 163 -13.05 5.98 -17.97
C THR A 163 -13.64 5.31 -16.73
N VAL A 164 -13.80 3.99 -16.79
CA VAL A 164 -14.13 3.11 -15.66
C VAL A 164 -12.93 2.20 -15.39
N HIS A 165 -12.54 2.04 -14.13
CA HIS A 165 -11.35 1.26 -13.78
C HIS A 165 -11.68 -0.21 -13.50
N ARG A 166 -10.70 -1.10 -13.77
CA ARG A 166 -10.79 -2.54 -13.47
C ARG A 166 -11.16 -2.83 -12.01
N GLU A 167 -10.71 -2.01 -11.05
CA GLU A 167 -11.01 -2.22 -9.64
C GLU A 167 -12.49 -1.93 -9.32
N SER A 168 -13.08 -0.91 -9.96
CA SER A 168 -14.51 -0.62 -9.86
C SER A 168 -15.33 -1.79 -10.42
N ILE A 169 -14.95 -2.29 -11.60
CA ILE A 169 -15.59 -3.45 -12.24
C ILE A 169 -15.45 -4.71 -11.36
N GLY A 170 -14.29 -4.88 -10.71
CA GLY A 170 -14.05 -5.95 -9.75
C GLY A 170 -14.99 -5.92 -8.54
N LEU A 171 -15.46 -4.73 -8.13
CA LEU A 171 -16.50 -4.52 -7.12
C LEU A 171 -17.92 -4.68 -7.67
N GLY A 172 -18.10 -4.98 -8.95
CA GLY A 172 -19.40 -5.02 -9.62
C GLY A 172 -19.99 -3.63 -9.87
N ARG A 173 -19.16 -2.58 -9.90
CA ARG A 173 -19.56 -1.19 -10.11
C ARG A 173 -18.99 -0.67 -11.43
N LEU A 174 -19.68 0.29 -12.04
CA LEU A 174 -19.22 1.00 -13.23
C LEU A 174 -18.99 2.48 -12.93
N THR A 175 -18.31 2.76 -11.82
CA THR A 175 -17.98 4.11 -11.38
C THR A 175 -17.07 4.79 -12.40
N VAL A 176 -17.56 5.88 -12.98
CA VAL A 176 -16.73 6.75 -13.82
C VAL A 176 -15.76 7.50 -12.93
N GLN A 177 -14.48 7.49 -13.30
CA GLN A 177 -13.47 8.22 -12.57
C GLN A 177 -13.63 9.72 -12.79
N GLY A 178 -13.57 10.49 -11.70
CA GLY A 178 -13.42 11.95 -11.76
C GLY A 178 -11.96 12.38 -11.97
N ASP A 179 -11.77 13.57 -12.55
CA ASP A 179 -10.47 14.24 -12.70
C ASP A 179 -10.42 15.61 -11.99
N ALA A 180 -11.43 15.92 -11.16
CA ALA A 180 -11.58 17.22 -10.54
C ALA A 180 -10.36 17.60 -9.68
N ALA A 181 -9.96 18.87 -9.74
CA ALA A 181 -8.89 19.41 -8.92
C ALA A 181 -9.25 19.33 -7.41
N PRO A 182 -8.25 19.25 -6.52
CA PRO A 182 -8.49 19.32 -5.07
C PRO A 182 -9.21 20.60 -4.69
N ARG A 183 -10.25 20.49 -3.86
CA ARG A 183 -11.01 21.66 -3.35
C ARG A 183 -10.26 22.44 -2.28
N ASP A 184 -9.37 21.77 -1.55
CA ASP A 184 -8.60 22.38 -0.48
C ASP A 184 -7.60 23.41 -1.05
N PRO A 185 -7.48 24.62 -0.48
CA PRO A 185 -6.48 25.59 -0.93
C PRO A 185 -5.10 25.17 -0.42
N LEU A 186 -4.28 24.56 -1.29
CA LEU A 186 -2.99 23.98 -0.94
C LEU A 186 -1.83 24.82 -1.48
N ALA A 187 -0.72 24.85 -0.74
CA ALA A 187 0.54 25.40 -1.25
C ALA A 187 1.02 24.56 -2.46
N PRO A 188 1.84 25.11 -3.38
CA PRO A 188 2.24 24.41 -4.60
C PRO A 188 2.88 23.03 -4.38
N ASP A 189 3.72 22.88 -3.35
CA ASP A 189 4.36 21.61 -2.98
C ASP A 189 3.35 20.59 -2.43
N GLN A 190 2.46 21.03 -1.54
CA GLN A 190 1.35 20.23 -1.02
C GLN A 190 0.38 19.82 -2.13
N LEU A 191 0.06 20.72 -3.05
CA LEU A 191 -0.82 20.46 -4.20
C LEU A 191 -0.19 19.41 -5.12
N ALA A 192 1.10 19.52 -5.42
CA ALA A 192 1.83 18.54 -6.22
C ALA A 192 1.77 17.14 -5.58
N ALA A 193 1.95 17.04 -4.27
CA ALA A 193 1.81 15.77 -3.54
C ALA A 193 0.36 15.25 -3.57
N VAL A 194 -0.63 16.08 -3.24
CA VAL A 194 -2.05 15.69 -3.18
C VAL A 194 -2.59 15.27 -4.53
N THR A 195 -2.10 15.87 -5.62
CA THR A 195 -2.53 15.56 -7.00
C THR A 195 -1.78 14.41 -7.65
N HIS A 196 -0.84 13.75 -6.95
CA HIS A 196 -0.12 12.56 -7.43
C HIS A 196 -1.05 11.61 -8.19
N ARG A 197 -0.69 11.23 -9.41
CA ARG A 197 -1.64 10.59 -10.33
C ARG A 197 -1.90 9.15 -9.89
N ALA A 198 -0.89 8.30 -9.96
CA ALA A 198 -0.96 6.88 -9.66
C ALA A 198 0.43 6.31 -9.35
N GLY A 199 0.46 5.08 -8.82
CA GLY A 199 1.70 4.42 -8.43
C GLY A 199 2.22 4.87 -7.06
N PRO A 200 3.36 4.32 -6.61
CA PRO A 200 3.94 4.69 -5.33
C PRO A 200 4.42 6.14 -5.29
N ALA A 201 4.33 6.77 -4.13
CA ALA A 201 4.82 8.11 -3.89
C ALA A 201 5.47 8.23 -2.50
N ARG A 202 6.65 8.84 -2.46
CA ARG A 202 7.34 9.28 -1.23
C ARG A 202 7.15 10.77 -1.04
N ILE A 203 6.56 11.14 0.09
CA ILE A 203 6.36 12.53 0.48
C ILE A 203 7.26 12.79 1.68
N ILE A 204 8.33 13.53 1.44
CA ILE A 204 9.22 14.01 2.50
C ILE A 204 8.59 15.27 3.09
N ALA A 205 8.17 15.18 4.34
CA ALA A 205 7.39 16.20 5.02
C ALA A 205 8.07 16.61 6.34
N PRO A 206 9.02 17.57 6.29
CA PRO A 206 9.68 18.11 7.48
C PRO A 206 8.70 18.56 8.56
N ALA A 207 9.15 18.62 9.81
CA ALA A 207 8.35 19.13 10.92
C ALA A 207 7.69 20.47 10.55
N GLY A 208 6.39 20.61 10.82
CA GLY A 208 5.64 21.83 10.54
C GLY A 208 5.29 22.10 9.07
N SER A 209 5.57 21.18 8.13
CA SER A 209 5.29 21.36 6.69
C SER A 209 3.85 21.06 6.24
N GLY A 210 3.00 20.59 7.17
CA GLY A 210 1.62 20.24 6.87
C GLY A 210 1.41 18.77 6.48
N LYS A 211 2.21 17.84 7.02
CA LYS A 211 2.07 16.38 6.83
C LYS A 211 0.61 15.88 6.92
N THR A 212 -0.05 16.12 8.05
CA THR A 212 -1.45 15.74 8.28
C THR A 212 -2.40 16.45 7.31
N ARG A 213 -2.10 17.70 6.93
CA ARG A 213 -2.88 18.44 5.91
C ARG A 213 -2.81 17.72 4.56
N VAL A 214 -1.62 17.35 4.09
CA VAL A 214 -1.43 16.62 2.83
C VAL A 214 -2.13 15.26 2.86
N LEU A 215 -2.00 14.49 3.94
CA LEU A 215 -2.68 13.19 4.06
C LEU A 215 -4.21 13.32 4.01
N THR A 216 -4.79 14.26 4.78
CA THR A 216 -6.24 14.46 4.80
C THR A 216 -6.77 15.03 3.49
N ALA A 217 -6.05 15.97 2.86
CA ALA A 217 -6.40 16.49 1.54
C ALA A 217 -6.30 15.39 0.47
N ARG A 218 -5.29 14.52 0.53
CA ARG A 218 -5.17 13.36 -0.38
C ARG A 218 -6.35 12.40 -0.22
N LEU A 219 -6.77 12.10 1.02
CA LEU A 219 -7.95 11.28 1.28
C LEU A 219 -9.21 11.89 0.66
N ARG A 220 -9.47 13.18 0.92
CA ARG A 220 -10.63 13.88 0.32
C ARG A 220 -10.54 13.88 -1.20
N HIS A 221 -9.36 14.11 -1.76
CA HIS A 221 -9.16 14.14 -3.19
C HIS A 221 -9.44 12.78 -3.85
N LEU A 222 -8.98 11.69 -3.26
CA LEU A 222 -9.28 10.34 -3.77
C LEU A 222 -10.77 10.02 -3.69
N LEU A 223 -11.40 10.28 -2.54
CA LEU A 223 -12.78 9.83 -2.27
C LEU A 223 -13.84 10.76 -2.85
N ALA A 224 -13.70 12.07 -2.68
CA ALA A 224 -14.71 13.06 -3.06
C ALA A 224 -14.47 13.65 -4.46
N ASP A 225 -13.22 14.00 -4.79
CA ASP A 225 -12.94 14.69 -6.06
C ASP A 225 -12.77 13.69 -7.22
N ARG A 226 -12.06 12.58 -6.98
CA ARG A 226 -11.84 11.52 -7.99
C ARG A 226 -12.90 10.42 -7.97
N GLY A 227 -13.72 10.35 -6.93
CA GLY A 227 -14.77 9.34 -6.79
C GLY A 227 -14.23 7.91 -6.64
N VAL A 228 -13.04 7.73 -6.07
CA VAL A 228 -12.50 6.40 -5.78
C VAL A 228 -13.35 5.74 -4.70
N GLU A 229 -13.71 4.48 -4.90
CA GLU A 229 -14.49 3.71 -3.93
C GLU A 229 -13.75 3.60 -2.60
N ARG A 230 -14.45 3.89 -1.50
CA ARG A 230 -13.88 3.80 -0.14
C ARG A 230 -13.32 2.41 0.19
N GLU A 231 -13.86 1.37 -0.43
CA GLU A 231 -13.39 -0.02 -0.29
C GLU A 231 -11.99 -0.25 -0.86
N LEU A 232 -11.42 0.73 -1.57
CA LEU A 232 -10.11 0.68 -2.21
C LEU A 232 -9.08 1.61 -1.56
N VAL A 233 -9.49 2.45 -0.60
CA VAL A 233 -8.64 3.48 0.00
C VAL A 233 -8.53 3.26 1.50
N THR A 234 -7.32 3.08 2.02
CA THR A 234 -7.05 3.01 3.46
C THR A 234 -5.92 3.97 3.81
N ALA A 235 -6.12 4.78 4.85
CA ALA A 235 -5.05 5.50 5.52
C ALA A 235 -4.65 4.81 6.81
N VAL A 236 -3.34 4.77 7.03
CA VAL A 236 -2.71 4.18 8.19
C VAL A 236 -2.03 5.29 8.96
N ALA A 237 -2.54 5.57 10.16
CA ALA A 237 -1.97 6.52 11.09
C ALA A 237 -1.05 5.81 12.09
N TYR A 238 -0.05 6.52 12.59
CA TYR A 238 0.91 5.95 13.55
C TYR A 238 0.26 5.53 14.88
N ASN A 239 -0.68 6.33 15.40
CA ASN A 239 -1.35 6.05 16.67
C ASN A 239 -2.85 6.40 16.63
N THR A 240 -3.58 6.00 17.68
CA THR A 240 -5.03 6.19 17.77
C THR A 240 -5.43 7.67 17.79
N ARG A 241 -4.60 8.55 18.37
CA ARG A 241 -4.84 10.00 18.39
C ARG A 241 -4.75 10.59 16.99
N ALA A 242 -3.69 10.26 16.24
CA ALA A 242 -3.52 10.68 14.85
C ALA A 242 -4.66 10.13 13.96
N ALA A 243 -5.08 8.88 14.16
CA ALA A 243 -6.23 8.31 13.46
C ALA A 243 -7.52 9.10 13.75
N ALA A 244 -7.78 9.47 15.01
CA ALA A 244 -8.94 10.26 15.40
C ALA A 244 -8.90 11.68 14.79
N GLU A 245 -7.73 12.32 14.81
CA GLU A 245 -7.54 13.64 14.20
C GLU A 245 -7.78 13.61 12.68
N MET A 246 -7.22 12.62 11.98
CA MET A 246 -7.46 12.48 10.54
C MET A 246 -8.94 12.26 10.25
N ARG A 247 -9.65 11.42 11.04
CA ARG A 247 -11.10 11.21 10.89
C ARG A 247 -11.90 12.50 11.07
N ALA A 248 -11.58 13.29 12.10
CA ALA A 248 -12.23 14.58 12.35
C ALA A 248 -12.02 15.56 11.19
N ARG A 249 -10.84 15.54 10.54
CA ARG A 249 -10.54 16.37 9.38
C ARG A 249 -11.19 15.85 8.09
N THR A 250 -11.50 14.56 7.98
CA THR A 250 -12.11 13.94 6.79
C THR A 250 -13.57 13.54 7.03
N THR A 251 -14.31 14.34 7.78
CA THR A 251 -15.76 14.15 7.96
C THR A 251 -16.48 14.24 6.60
N GLY A 252 -17.52 13.43 6.42
CA GLY A 252 -18.34 13.43 5.20
C GLY A 252 -17.83 12.60 4.02
N VAL A 253 -16.55 12.20 3.97
CA VAL A 253 -16.02 11.38 2.84
C VAL A 253 -15.97 9.87 3.11
N GLY A 254 -16.25 9.44 4.34
CA GLY A 254 -16.30 8.01 4.70
C GLY A 254 -14.95 7.28 4.62
N ALA A 255 -13.85 7.98 4.95
CA ALA A 255 -12.49 7.44 4.86
C ALA A 255 -12.25 6.25 5.80
N SER A 256 -11.64 5.18 5.29
CA SER A 256 -11.10 4.09 6.10
C SER A 256 -9.76 4.53 6.68
N ILE A 257 -9.73 4.81 7.99
CA ILE A 257 -8.54 5.23 8.71
C ILE A 257 -8.30 4.24 9.85
N ARG A 258 -7.09 3.69 9.93
CA ARG A 258 -6.69 2.65 10.90
C ARG A 258 -5.28 2.95 11.42
N THR A 259 -4.90 2.35 12.55
CA THR A 259 -3.46 2.17 12.85
C THR A 259 -2.95 0.89 12.17
N LEU A 260 -1.63 0.68 12.12
CA LEU A 260 -1.04 -0.57 11.62
C LEU A 260 -1.58 -1.78 12.38
N HIS A 261 -1.59 -1.70 13.72
CA HIS A 261 -2.19 -2.71 14.59
C HIS A 261 -3.68 -2.96 14.26
N SER A 262 -4.48 -1.90 14.09
CA SER A 262 -5.90 -2.05 13.73
C SER A 262 -6.13 -2.64 12.33
N LEU A 263 -5.21 -2.41 11.39
CA LEU A 263 -5.23 -3.05 10.08
C LEU A 263 -4.87 -4.53 10.20
N ALA A 264 -3.83 -4.84 10.97
CA ALA A 264 -3.37 -6.21 11.21
C ALA A 264 -4.43 -7.06 11.94
N LEU A 265 -5.05 -6.52 13.00
CA LEU A 265 -6.19 -7.16 13.67
C LEU A 265 -7.38 -7.38 12.73
N TRP A 266 -7.67 -6.42 11.84
CA TRP A 266 -8.72 -6.61 10.84
C TRP A 266 -8.39 -7.78 9.90
N ILE A 267 -7.14 -7.93 9.48
CA ILE A 267 -6.67 -9.07 8.68
C ILE A 267 -6.81 -10.38 9.45
N CYS A 268 -6.39 -10.42 10.72
CA CYS A 268 -6.59 -11.60 11.58
C CYS A 268 -8.05 -12.03 11.65
N ASN A 269 -8.96 -11.06 11.78
CA ASN A 269 -10.40 -11.29 11.88
C ASN A 269 -11.08 -11.66 10.54
N LEU A 270 -10.35 -11.67 9.41
CA LEU A 270 -10.85 -12.27 8.15
C LEU A 270 -10.79 -13.80 8.19
N ASP A 271 -9.93 -14.38 9.05
CA ASP A 271 -9.79 -15.82 9.24
C ASP A 271 -10.63 -16.29 10.44
N GLU A 272 -10.31 -15.78 11.63
CA GLU A 272 -11.00 -16.11 12.87
C GLU A 272 -11.05 -14.89 13.79
N ARG A 273 -12.20 -14.64 14.43
CA ARG A 273 -12.37 -13.51 15.34
C ARG A 273 -11.47 -13.68 16.57
N ARG A 274 -10.66 -12.66 16.86
CA ARG A 274 -9.71 -12.62 17.98
C ARG A 274 -9.88 -11.37 18.83
N GLU A 275 -9.67 -11.53 20.13
CA GLU A 275 -9.70 -10.43 21.11
C GLU A 275 -8.28 -9.96 21.44
N VAL A 276 -8.13 -8.66 21.69
CA VAL A 276 -6.83 -8.08 22.03
C VAL A 276 -6.64 -8.11 23.55
N ILE A 277 -5.54 -8.69 23.99
CA ILE A 277 -5.14 -8.70 25.40
C ILE A 277 -4.12 -7.59 25.70
N ASN A 278 -4.11 -7.11 26.94
CA ASN A 278 -3.16 -6.08 27.39
C ASN A 278 -1.85 -6.72 27.91
N GLU A 279 -0.87 -5.90 28.28
CA GLU A 279 0.41 -6.43 28.78
C GLU A 279 0.32 -7.15 30.14
N ARG A 280 -0.69 -6.85 30.98
CA ARG A 280 -0.90 -7.58 32.23
C ARG A 280 -1.33 -9.02 31.95
N ASP A 281 -2.20 -9.20 30.95
CA ASP A 281 -2.60 -10.51 30.48
C ASP A 281 -1.41 -11.24 29.84
N GLN A 282 -0.57 -10.55 29.05
CA GLN A 282 0.65 -11.12 28.49
C GLN A 282 1.58 -11.66 29.59
N ARG A 283 1.83 -10.88 30.65
CA ARG A 283 2.61 -11.31 31.82
C ARG A 283 2.00 -12.56 32.48
N SER A 284 0.67 -12.56 32.65
CA SER A 284 -0.04 -13.72 33.23
C SER A 284 0.09 -14.99 32.37
N LEU A 285 0.27 -14.86 31.06
CA LEU A 285 0.55 -15.99 30.18
C LEU A 285 2.02 -16.44 30.29
N LEU A 286 2.97 -15.50 30.33
CA LEU A 286 4.39 -15.80 30.51
C LEU A 286 4.68 -16.50 31.84
N GLU A 287 4.04 -16.08 32.93
CA GLU A 287 4.11 -16.72 34.26
C GLU A 287 3.76 -18.22 34.24
N ARG A 288 2.98 -18.67 33.26
CA ARG A 288 2.61 -20.09 33.10
C ARG A 288 3.62 -20.90 32.29
N LEU A 289 4.52 -20.23 31.57
CA LEU A 289 5.44 -20.85 30.62
C LEU A 289 6.89 -20.82 31.12
N VAL A 290 7.28 -19.78 31.86
CA VAL A 290 8.63 -19.62 32.38
C VAL A 290 8.60 -19.20 33.85
N THR A 291 9.50 -19.78 34.63
CA THR A 291 9.73 -19.39 36.02
C THR A 291 11.04 -18.61 36.10
N VAL A 292 10.95 -17.36 36.53
CA VAL A 292 12.08 -16.42 36.63
C VAL A 292 12.37 -16.08 38.08
N ALA A 293 13.64 -15.88 38.41
CA ALA A 293 14.04 -15.42 39.74
C ALA A 293 13.53 -13.99 39.97
N ARG A 294 12.87 -13.74 41.11
CA ARG A 294 12.37 -12.41 41.44
C ARG A 294 13.49 -11.55 42.03
N ILE A 295 13.78 -10.44 41.37
CA ILE A 295 14.70 -9.41 41.85
C ILE A 295 13.87 -8.23 42.37
N PRO A 296 14.13 -7.70 43.59
CA PRO A 296 13.41 -6.54 44.11
C PRO A 296 13.45 -5.34 43.16
N ASN A 297 12.31 -4.66 43.00
CA ASN A 297 12.12 -3.47 42.15
C ASN A 297 12.38 -3.68 40.64
N GLN A 298 12.37 -4.92 40.15
CA GLN A 298 12.45 -5.23 38.73
C GLN A 298 11.24 -6.05 38.29
N ASP A 299 10.75 -5.81 37.07
CA ASP A 299 9.79 -6.69 36.43
C ASP A 299 10.55 -7.86 35.79
N PRO A 300 10.44 -9.08 36.35
CA PRO A 300 11.26 -10.20 35.91
C PRO A 300 10.81 -10.77 34.54
N TYR A 301 9.66 -10.34 34.01
CA TYR A 301 9.17 -10.73 32.68
C TYR A 301 9.40 -9.68 31.61
N GLN A 302 9.85 -8.48 31.97
CA GLN A 302 10.14 -7.41 31.02
C GLN A 302 11.13 -7.83 29.92
N PRO A 303 12.25 -8.54 30.22
CA PRO A 303 13.15 -9.05 29.19
C PRO A 303 12.47 -9.97 28.16
N TYR A 304 11.55 -10.82 28.61
CA TYR A 304 10.81 -11.73 27.73
C TYR A 304 9.80 -10.97 26.85
N LEU A 305 9.16 -9.92 27.36
CA LEU A 305 8.29 -9.05 26.56
C LEU A 305 9.07 -8.32 25.46
N GLU A 306 10.28 -7.84 25.77
CA GLU A 306 11.17 -7.22 24.79
C GLU A 306 11.63 -8.22 23.74
N ALA A 307 12.05 -9.43 24.15
CA ALA A 307 12.43 -10.50 23.23
C ALA A 307 11.26 -10.92 22.31
N LEU A 308 10.04 -11.01 22.83
CA LEU A 308 8.83 -11.24 22.02
C LEU A 308 8.62 -10.15 20.97
N SER A 309 8.91 -8.90 21.31
CA SER A 309 8.79 -7.76 20.38
C SER A 309 9.90 -7.77 19.32
N GLU A 310 11.14 -8.09 19.70
CA GLU A 310 12.26 -8.22 18.75
C GLU A 310 11.98 -9.29 17.68
N VAL A 311 11.50 -10.47 18.07
CA VAL A 311 11.14 -11.51 17.09
C VAL A 311 10.01 -11.04 16.19
N ARG A 312 8.95 -10.44 16.76
CA ARG A 312 7.71 -10.20 16.02
C ARG A 312 7.69 -8.93 15.19
N LEU A 313 8.28 -7.85 15.69
CA LEU A 313 8.29 -6.55 15.01
C LEU A 313 9.59 -6.32 14.23
N ALA A 314 10.74 -6.73 14.79
CA ALA A 314 12.01 -6.65 14.07
C ALA A 314 12.26 -7.84 13.15
N LEU A 315 11.37 -8.84 13.15
CA LEU A 315 11.46 -10.05 12.31
C LEU A 315 12.78 -10.79 12.50
N ARG A 316 13.23 -10.90 13.75
CA ARG A 316 14.47 -11.63 14.11
C ARG A 316 14.16 -13.08 14.47
N ASP A 317 15.11 -13.96 14.20
CA ASP A 317 15.00 -15.38 14.56
C ASP A 317 15.03 -15.54 16.10
N PRO A 318 14.14 -16.36 16.70
CA PRO A 318 14.10 -16.58 18.14
C PRO A 318 15.43 -17.05 18.75
N ASP A 319 16.16 -17.93 18.06
CA ASP A 319 17.46 -18.44 18.52
C ASP A 319 18.51 -17.32 18.55
N GLU A 320 18.48 -16.44 17.55
CA GLU A 320 19.37 -15.27 17.51
C GLU A 320 19.05 -14.24 18.60
N VAL A 321 17.76 -14.05 18.93
CA VAL A 321 17.33 -13.14 20.00
C VAL A 321 17.77 -13.67 21.35
N GLU A 322 17.54 -14.96 21.63
CA GLU A 322 17.99 -15.60 22.87
C GLU A 322 19.51 -15.46 23.06
N ALA A 323 20.28 -15.83 22.03
CA ALA A 323 21.74 -15.77 22.07
C ALA A 323 22.30 -14.35 22.25
N ALA A 324 21.62 -13.33 21.71
CA ALA A 324 22.08 -11.94 21.76
C ALA A 324 21.81 -11.25 23.10
N ARG A 325 20.74 -11.63 23.81
CA ARG A 325 20.31 -10.94 25.02
C ARG A 325 20.92 -11.50 26.30
N GLY A 326 21.03 -12.84 26.41
CA GLY A 326 21.60 -13.51 27.59
C GLY A 326 20.82 -13.33 28.90
N ASP A 327 19.61 -12.75 28.85
CA ASP A 327 18.72 -12.50 30.00
C ASP A 327 17.36 -13.22 29.86
N VAL A 328 17.22 -14.07 28.84
CA VAL A 328 15.98 -14.79 28.47
C VAL A 328 16.27 -16.26 28.11
N ASP A 329 16.97 -16.99 28.98
CA ASP A 329 17.30 -18.41 28.76
C ASP A 329 16.05 -19.27 28.46
N GLY A 330 16.13 -20.11 27.42
CA GLY A 330 15.03 -20.95 26.94
C GLY A 330 13.96 -20.20 26.15
N PHE A 331 14.20 -18.96 25.75
CA PHE A 331 13.24 -18.14 25.01
C PHE A 331 12.86 -18.72 23.65
N ALA A 332 13.81 -19.28 22.88
CA ALA A 332 13.53 -19.85 21.57
C ALA A 332 12.55 -21.01 21.64
N GLU A 333 12.66 -21.87 22.67
CA GLU A 333 11.69 -22.94 22.94
C GLU A 333 10.34 -22.40 23.48
N LEU A 334 10.37 -21.30 24.24
CA LEU A 334 9.17 -20.66 24.80
C LEU A 334 8.33 -19.97 23.73
N PHE A 335 8.97 -19.33 22.75
CA PHE A 335 8.31 -18.51 21.72
C PHE A 335 7.15 -19.22 21.01
N PRO A 336 7.32 -20.41 20.40
CA PRO A 336 6.22 -21.11 19.75
C PRO A 336 5.11 -21.50 20.74
N ARG A 337 5.46 -21.94 21.95
CA ARG A 337 4.49 -22.34 23.00
C ARG A 337 3.64 -21.16 23.49
N TYR A 338 4.24 -19.97 23.59
CA TYR A 338 3.52 -18.75 23.92
C TYR A 338 2.47 -18.43 22.85
N ARG A 339 2.85 -18.52 21.58
CA ARG A 339 1.94 -18.26 20.46
C ARG A 339 0.83 -19.30 20.34
N GLU A 340 1.13 -20.58 20.60
CA GLU A 340 0.12 -21.64 20.71
C GLU A 340 -0.93 -21.30 21.78
N LEU A 341 -0.50 -20.83 22.95
CA LEU A 341 -1.40 -20.46 24.03
C LEU A 341 -2.30 -19.26 23.66
N LEU A 342 -1.79 -18.26 22.93
CA LEU A 342 -2.60 -17.18 22.36
C LEU A 342 -3.63 -17.73 21.36
N ALA A 343 -3.21 -18.66 20.51
CA ALA A 343 -4.05 -19.29 19.50
C ALA A 343 -5.21 -20.08 20.12
N GLU A 344 -4.94 -20.95 21.10
CA GLU A 344 -5.93 -21.74 21.85
C GLU A 344 -7.00 -20.86 22.52
N ARG A 345 -6.57 -19.72 23.07
CA ARG A 345 -7.44 -18.77 23.74
C ARG A 345 -8.17 -17.83 22.78
N ARG A 346 -7.89 -17.90 21.47
CA ARG A 346 -8.41 -16.98 20.44
C ARG A 346 -8.12 -15.51 20.77
N VAL A 347 -6.95 -15.23 21.33
CA VAL A 347 -6.49 -13.88 21.64
C VAL A 347 -5.26 -13.52 20.83
N VAL A 348 -4.95 -12.24 20.79
CA VAL A 348 -3.69 -11.67 20.28
C VAL A 348 -3.27 -10.55 21.22
N ASP A 349 -1.98 -10.37 21.43
CA ASP A 349 -1.47 -9.11 21.98
C ASP A 349 -1.23 -8.07 20.86
N PHE A 350 -0.55 -6.96 21.15
CA PHE A 350 -0.28 -5.93 20.15
C PHE A 350 0.61 -6.41 19.01
N ASP A 351 1.76 -7.04 19.31
CA ASP A 351 2.71 -7.44 18.29
C ASP A 351 2.23 -8.70 17.55
N GLU A 352 1.46 -9.58 18.23
CA GLU A 352 0.86 -10.75 17.61
C GLU A 352 -0.17 -10.36 16.55
N GLN A 353 -0.85 -9.21 16.68
CA GLN A 353 -1.74 -8.73 15.61
C GLN A 353 -0.97 -8.64 14.29
N VAL A 354 0.24 -8.09 14.33
CA VAL A 354 1.10 -7.88 13.15
C VAL A 354 1.67 -9.18 12.66
N TYR A 355 2.30 -9.95 13.55
CA TYR A 355 2.98 -11.19 13.17
C TYR A 355 2.01 -12.23 12.62
N ARG A 356 0.84 -12.40 13.26
CA ARG A 356 -0.22 -13.29 12.75
C ARG A 356 -0.81 -12.80 11.44
N ALA A 357 -1.00 -11.49 11.27
CA ALA A 357 -1.46 -10.94 10.00
C ALA A 357 -0.47 -11.24 8.86
N LEU A 358 0.84 -11.15 9.11
CA LEU A 358 1.86 -11.54 8.14
C LEU A 358 1.74 -13.01 7.76
N GLU A 359 1.61 -13.93 8.74
CA GLU A 359 1.39 -15.35 8.45
C GLU A 359 0.17 -15.59 7.55
N LEU A 360 -0.95 -14.93 7.84
CA LEU A 360 -2.16 -15.04 7.04
C LEU A 360 -1.96 -14.50 5.63
N LEU A 361 -1.33 -13.33 5.47
CA LEU A 361 -1.04 -12.76 4.16
C LEU A 361 -0.08 -13.65 3.35
N LEU A 362 0.83 -14.35 4.02
CA LEU A 362 1.79 -15.25 3.38
C LEU A 362 1.15 -16.60 2.98
N THR A 363 0.22 -17.12 3.79
CA THR A 363 -0.31 -18.48 3.64
C THR A 363 -1.73 -18.58 3.07
N ARG A 364 -2.51 -17.50 3.12
CA ARG A 364 -3.94 -17.49 2.74
C ARG A 364 -4.20 -16.50 1.60
N PRO A 365 -4.18 -16.96 0.33
CA PRO A 365 -4.39 -16.08 -0.82
C PRO A 365 -5.75 -15.38 -0.86
N ASP A 366 -6.78 -16.00 -0.29
CA ASP A 366 -8.12 -15.43 -0.14
C ASP A 366 -8.14 -14.22 0.82
N VAL A 367 -7.47 -14.35 1.97
CA VAL A 367 -7.26 -13.27 2.94
C VAL A 367 -6.40 -12.17 2.31
N ARG A 368 -5.27 -12.55 1.68
CA ARG A 368 -4.38 -11.62 0.98
C ARG A 368 -5.09 -10.79 -0.07
N ARG A 369 -5.88 -11.41 -0.97
CA ARG A 369 -6.66 -10.66 -1.99
C ARG A 369 -7.64 -9.67 -1.37
N THR A 370 -8.27 -10.04 -0.25
CA THR A 370 -9.20 -9.14 0.47
C THR A 370 -8.47 -7.96 1.09
N ALA A 371 -7.30 -8.18 1.68
CA ALA A 371 -6.45 -7.12 2.22
C ALA A 371 -5.89 -6.22 1.11
N GLN A 372 -5.44 -6.81 -0.01
CA GLN A 372 -4.92 -6.07 -1.15
C GLN A 372 -5.95 -5.15 -1.81
N ARG A 373 -7.23 -5.55 -1.79
CA ARG A 373 -8.31 -4.71 -2.29
C ARG A 373 -8.41 -3.40 -1.50
N VAL A 374 -8.41 -3.46 -0.16
CA VAL A 374 -8.48 -2.25 0.68
C VAL A 374 -7.18 -1.44 0.67
N GLY A 375 -6.07 -2.07 0.26
CA GLY A 375 -4.76 -1.47 0.05
C GLY A 375 -4.50 -0.98 -1.38
N THR A 376 -5.51 -0.92 -2.25
CA THR A 376 -5.34 -0.43 -3.63
C THR A 376 -4.75 0.98 -3.65
N HIS A 377 -5.21 1.85 -2.74
CA HIS A 377 -4.53 3.08 -2.34
C HIS A 377 -4.25 3.03 -0.84
N LEU A 378 -2.99 2.88 -0.47
CA LEU A 378 -2.56 2.79 0.92
C LEU A 378 -1.77 4.04 1.30
N LEU A 379 -2.36 4.91 2.10
CA LEU A 379 -1.68 6.11 2.61
C LEU A 379 -1.07 5.75 3.96
N VAL A 380 0.22 6.00 4.14
CA VAL A 380 0.94 5.62 5.37
C VAL A 380 1.58 6.86 5.96
N ASP A 381 1.18 7.20 7.19
CA ASP A 381 1.76 8.29 7.99
C ASP A 381 2.95 7.78 8.83
N GLU A 382 3.84 8.70 9.21
CA GLU A 382 5.08 8.41 9.95
C GLU A 382 5.87 7.22 9.37
N PHE A 383 6.12 7.25 8.05
CA PHE A 383 6.78 6.13 7.37
C PHE A 383 8.18 5.83 7.93
N GLN A 384 8.84 6.81 8.54
CA GLN A 384 10.15 6.66 9.18
C GLN A 384 10.13 5.79 10.45
N ASP A 385 8.94 5.56 11.03
CA ASP A 385 8.75 4.80 12.28
C ASP A 385 8.32 3.35 12.02
N LEU A 386 8.33 2.90 10.76
CA LEU A 386 8.03 1.51 10.43
C LEU A 386 9.16 0.58 10.89
N THR A 387 8.77 -0.52 11.53
CA THR A 387 9.63 -1.68 11.80
C THR A 387 9.66 -2.60 10.56
N PRO A 388 10.57 -3.59 10.51
CA PRO A 388 10.58 -4.62 9.47
C PRO A 388 9.22 -5.29 9.22
N ALA A 389 8.53 -5.68 10.30
CA ALA A 389 7.21 -6.30 10.21
C ALA A 389 6.16 -5.37 9.62
N PHE A 390 6.18 -4.09 9.98
CA PHE A 390 5.26 -3.11 9.43
C PHE A 390 5.52 -2.80 7.97
N LEU A 391 6.80 -2.71 7.55
CA LEU A 391 7.12 -2.51 6.14
C LEU A 391 6.67 -3.72 5.30
N LEU A 392 6.94 -4.95 5.76
CA LEU A 392 6.48 -6.17 5.09
C LEU A 392 4.94 -6.21 4.99
N LEU A 393 4.23 -5.84 6.08
CA LEU A 393 2.77 -5.75 6.10
C LEU A 393 2.26 -4.76 5.05
N VAL A 394 2.81 -3.54 5.01
CA VAL A 394 2.45 -2.50 4.04
C VAL A 394 2.65 -3.00 2.61
N ARG A 395 3.76 -3.68 2.31
CA ARG A 395 4.04 -4.21 0.96
C ARG A 395 3.08 -5.31 0.55
N LEU A 396 2.80 -6.27 1.44
CA LEU A 396 1.88 -7.38 1.16
C LEU A 396 0.46 -6.88 0.91
N VAL A 397 0.04 -5.85 1.67
CA VAL A 397 -1.28 -5.19 1.52
C VAL A 397 -1.33 -4.28 0.29
N ALA A 398 -0.25 -3.58 -0.08
CA ALA A 398 -0.25 -2.72 -1.26
C ALA A 398 -0.08 -3.49 -2.58
N GLY A 399 0.45 -4.71 -2.52
CA GLY A 399 0.61 -5.59 -3.67
C GLY A 399 -0.73 -5.93 -4.35
N PRO A 400 -0.72 -6.34 -5.63
CA PRO A 400 0.41 -6.30 -6.55
C PRO A 400 0.65 -4.89 -7.15
N SER A 401 -0.27 -3.95 -6.94
CA SER A 401 -0.25 -2.62 -7.59
C SER A 401 0.77 -1.63 -6.98
N MET A 402 1.10 -1.80 -5.71
CA MET A 402 2.07 -0.98 -4.96
C MET A 402 1.76 0.53 -4.94
N GLN A 403 0.49 0.94 -4.95
CA GLN A 403 0.14 2.36 -4.86
C GLN A 403 0.14 2.86 -3.41
N VAL A 404 1.33 2.89 -2.83
CA VAL A 404 1.58 3.44 -1.50
C VAL A 404 1.83 4.94 -1.60
N PHE A 405 1.17 5.72 -0.74
CA PHE A 405 1.44 7.14 -0.54
C PHE A 405 2.08 7.30 0.84
N ALA A 406 3.40 7.21 0.88
CA ALA A 406 4.18 7.23 2.10
C ALA A 406 4.53 8.66 2.47
N VAL A 407 4.21 9.05 3.70
CA VAL A 407 4.49 10.39 4.21
C VAL A 407 5.31 10.27 5.49
N GLY A 408 6.42 11.00 5.57
CA GLY A 408 7.26 10.98 6.76
C GLY A 408 8.45 11.91 6.64
N ASP A 409 9.29 11.87 7.67
CA ASP A 409 10.52 12.65 7.77
C ASP A 409 11.63 11.80 8.37
N ASP A 410 12.65 11.49 7.58
CA ASP A 410 13.81 10.70 8.01
C ASP A 410 14.61 11.38 9.13
N ASP A 411 14.52 12.71 9.28
CA ASP A 411 15.17 13.41 10.41
C ASP A 411 14.37 13.26 11.72
N GLN A 412 13.19 12.62 11.70
CA GLN A 412 12.32 12.41 12.86
C GLN A 412 12.25 10.94 13.32
N THR A 413 13.10 10.05 12.83
CA THR A 413 13.17 8.67 13.36
C THR A 413 13.74 8.66 14.77
N ILE A 414 12.88 8.42 15.76
CA ILE A 414 13.27 8.36 17.19
C ILE A 414 12.97 7.00 17.84
N TYR A 415 12.32 6.08 17.12
CA TYR A 415 11.88 4.77 17.62
C TYR A 415 12.82 3.62 17.22
N SER A 416 14.12 3.90 16.99
CA SER A 416 15.08 2.86 16.57
C SER A 416 15.28 1.74 17.59
N TYR A 417 15.03 2.00 18.88
CA TYR A 417 15.03 0.97 19.92
C TYR A 417 13.93 -0.09 19.71
N ALA A 418 12.86 0.23 18.97
CA ALA A 418 11.80 -0.70 18.57
C ALA A 418 12.02 -1.30 17.17
N GLY A 419 13.21 -1.09 16.58
CA GLY A 419 13.58 -1.58 15.25
C GLY A 419 13.20 -0.67 14.09
N ALA A 420 12.71 0.56 14.34
CA ALA A 420 12.44 1.53 13.28
C ALA A 420 13.74 2.08 12.67
N THR A 421 13.76 2.26 11.34
CA THR A 421 14.93 2.77 10.61
C THR A 421 14.56 3.88 9.61
N PRO A 422 15.37 4.96 9.49
CA PRO A 422 15.17 5.97 8.45
C PRO A 422 15.39 5.42 7.04
N ASP A 423 16.09 4.28 6.89
CA ASP A 423 16.45 3.67 5.61
C ASP A 423 15.22 3.39 4.73
N TYR A 424 14.06 3.13 5.33
CA TYR A 424 12.82 2.89 4.60
C TYR A 424 12.32 4.13 3.85
N LEU A 425 12.59 5.32 4.38
CA LEU A 425 12.37 6.57 3.66
C LEU A 425 13.53 6.94 2.77
N VAL A 426 14.78 6.74 3.20
CA VAL A 426 15.97 7.12 2.41
C VAL A 426 16.06 6.30 1.12
N ASP A 427 15.96 4.97 1.24
CA ASP A 427 16.04 4.00 0.13
C ASP A 427 14.67 3.60 -0.41
N PHE A 428 13.70 4.52 -0.39
CA PHE A 428 12.30 4.23 -0.74
C PHE A 428 12.12 3.52 -2.08
N ASP A 429 12.93 3.85 -3.09
CA ASP A 429 12.85 3.24 -4.44
C ASP A 429 13.20 1.75 -4.45
N ARG A 430 14.02 1.29 -3.50
CA ARG A 430 14.28 -0.14 -3.29
C ARG A 430 13.00 -0.85 -2.89
N TRP A 431 12.21 -0.22 -2.02
CA TRP A 431 10.98 -0.79 -1.49
C TRP A 431 9.82 -0.61 -2.46
N PHE A 432 9.68 0.54 -3.10
CA PHE A 432 8.59 0.82 -4.04
C PHE A 432 9.13 1.28 -5.38
N PRO A 433 9.61 0.35 -6.24
CA PRO A 433 10.19 0.71 -7.52
C PRO A 433 9.25 1.52 -8.41
N GLY A 434 9.77 2.59 -9.00
CA GLY A 434 8.99 3.53 -9.81
C GLY A 434 8.23 4.57 -9.00
N ALA A 435 8.60 4.78 -7.73
CA ALA A 435 8.03 5.83 -6.91
C ALA A 435 8.29 7.22 -7.48
N GLN A 436 7.32 8.12 -7.29
CA GLN A 436 7.53 9.55 -7.46
C GLN A 436 7.86 10.18 -6.11
N HIS A 437 8.64 11.25 -6.11
CA HIS A 437 9.05 11.94 -4.89
C HIS A 437 8.49 13.36 -4.86
N HIS A 438 7.92 13.72 -3.72
CA HIS A 438 7.45 15.06 -3.43
C HIS A 438 8.11 15.52 -2.13
N ALA A 439 8.63 16.74 -2.11
CA ALA A 439 9.19 17.35 -0.91
C ALA A 439 8.30 18.53 -0.51
N LEU A 440 7.91 18.59 0.76
CA LEU A 440 7.27 19.77 1.34
C LEU A 440 8.38 20.66 1.89
N GLU A 441 8.53 21.86 1.34
CA GLU A 441 9.70 22.70 1.61
C GLU A 441 9.41 23.82 2.61
N VAL A 442 8.14 24.09 2.92
CA VAL A 442 7.73 25.24 3.73
C VAL A 442 7.29 24.80 5.12
N ASN A 443 7.93 25.32 6.16
CA ASN A 443 7.51 25.19 7.55
C ASN A 443 6.54 26.33 7.90
N TYR A 444 5.34 25.98 8.35
CA TYR A 444 4.28 26.93 8.74
C TYR A 444 4.10 27.08 10.25
N ARG A 445 4.96 26.42 11.05
CA ARG A 445 4.81 26.32 12.51
C ARG A 445 5.74 27.25 13.26
N CYS A 446 6.97 27.42 12.78
CA CYS A 446 8.07 28.00 13.53
C CYS A 446 8.61 29.27 12.86
N PRO A 447 9.10 30.26 13.64
CA PRO A 447 9.80 31.42 13.10
C PRO A 447 11.10 31.04 12.39
N THR A 448 11.56 31.92 11.49
CA THR A 448 12.76 31.69 10.66
C THR A 448 14.01 31.33 11.47
N ALA A 449 14.28 32.05 12.57
CA ALA A 449 15.44 31.77 13.42
C ALA A 449 15.43 30.34 14.01
N VAL A 450 14.25 29.80 14.32
CA VAL A 450 14.12 28.42 14.83
C VAL A 450 14.33 27.40 13.70
N VAL A 451 13.77 27.68 12.52
CA VAL A 451 13.95 26.82 11.34
C VAL A 451 15.43 26.77 10.94
N ASP A 452 16.12 27.90 10.90
CA ASP A 452 17.53 27.98 10.52
C ASP A 452 18.43 27.21 11.50
N ALA A 453 18.17 27.36 12.81
CA ALA A 453 18.89 26.61 13.84
C ALA A 453 18.66 25.09 13.72
N ALA A 454 17.42 24.66 13.46
CA ALA A 454 17.10 23.26 13.25
C ALA A 454 17.79 22.71 11.98
N VAL A 455 17.76 23.44 10.87
CA VAL A 455 18.43 23.05 9.62
C VAL A 455 19.95 22.93 9.82
N ALA A 456 20.56 23.86 10.54
CA ALA A 456 21.99 23.80 10.87
C ALA A 456 22.33 22.55 11.68
N LEU A 457 21.54 22.23 12.71
CA LEU A 457 21.72 21.02 13.52
C LEU A 457 21.57 19.74 12.68
N LEU A 458 20.51 19.64 11.90
CA LEU A 458 20.24 18.48 11.04
C LEU A 458 21.30 18.30 9.94
N GLY A 459 22.00 19.36 9.56
CA GLY A 459 23.13 19.31 8.63
C GLY A 459 24.30 18.45 9.08
N HIS A 460 24.38 18.08 10.37
CA HIS A 460 25.41 17.17 10.88
C HIS A 460 25.11 15.68 10.60
N ASN A 461 23.87 15.32 10.26
CA ASN A 461 23.48 13.95 9.96
C ASN A 461 24.06 13.51 8.61
N ARG A 462 24.71 12.34 8.58
CA ARG A 462 25.37 11.80 7.36
C ARG A 462 24.45 10.96 6.48
N HIS A 463 23.47 10.28 7.08
CA HIS A 463 22.52 9.44 6.37
C HIS A 463 21.12 10.06 6.51
N ARG A 464 20.71 10.80 5.47
CA ARG A 464 19.44 11.54 5.42
C ARG A 464 19.05 11.85 3.99
N VAL A 465 17.77 12.15 3.78
CA VAL A 465 17.29 12.70 2.51
C VAL A 465 17.70 14.17 2.42
N ALA A 466 18.40 14.52 1.34
CA ALA A 466 18.72 15.91 1.04
C ALA A 466 17.42 16.70 0.79
N LYS A 467 17.10 17.65 1.66
CA LYS A 467 15.86 18.43 1.61
C LYS A 467 16.10 19.88 2.01
N ARG A 468 15.29 20.76 1.42
CA ARG A 468 15.27 22.20 1.71
C ARG A 468 14.10 22.50 2.63
N ILE A 469 14.35 23.23 3.71
CA ILE A 469 13.33 23.67 4.66
C ILE A 469 13.41 25.19 4.74
N ARG A 470 12.31 25.87 4.43
CA ARG A 470 12.17 27.32 4.48
C ARG A 470 11.06 27.70 5.44
N SER A 471 11.22 28.82 6.13
CA SER A 471 10.14 29.41 6.92
C SER A 471 9.07 29.99 5.99
N GLY A 472 7.81 29.64 6.20
CA GLY A 472 6.67 30.32 5.61
C GLY A 472 6.24 31.51 6.45
N THR A 473 5.57 32.50 5.84
CA THR A 473 4.85 33.55 6.58
C THR A 473 3.46 33.03 6.97
N ALA A 474 2.98 33.41 8.16
CA ALA A 474 1.67 33.02 8.66
C ALA A 474 0.51 33.47 7.73
N ASP A 475 0.73 34.52 6.94
CA ASP A 475 -0.26 35.09 6.00
C ASP A 475 -0.50 34.24 4.73
N GLY A 476 0.30 33.18 4.51
CA GLY A 476 0.15 32.26 3.38
C GLY A 476 -0.74 31.04 3.66
N VAL A 477 -1.30 30.92 4.87
CA VAL A 477 -2.18 29.82 5.27
C VAL A 477 -3.63 30.32 5.22
N PRO A 478 -4.49 29.80 4.33
CA PRO A 478 -5.94 29.98 4.48
C PRO A 478 -6.33 29.29 5.78
N THR A 479 -6.67 30.07 6.79
CA THR A 479 -7.18 29.59 8.07
C THR A 479 -8.47 28.82 7.80
N PRO A 480 -8.56 27.51 8.15
CA PRO A 480 -9.86 26.85 8.14
C PRO A 480 -10.77 27.55 9.16
N PRO A 481 -12.10 27.63 8.92
CA PRO A 481 -13.02 28.21 9.88
C PRO A 481 -12.87 27.46 11.21
N VAL A 482 -12.58 28.21 12.28
CA VAL A 482 -12.62 27.71 13.64
C VAL A 482 -14.05 27.26 13.88
N VAL A 483 -14.23 25.96 14.11
CA VAL A 483 -15.50 25.46 14.65
C VAL A 483 -15.37 25.67 16.14
N ASP A 484 -16.05 26.68 16.67
CA ASP A 484 -16.17 26.87 18.11
C ASP A 484 -16.91 25.66 18.68
N ALA A 485 -16.15 24.72 19.23
CA ALA A 485 -16.70 23.72 20.11
C ALA A 485 -16.89 24.39 21.47
N GLU A 486 -18.06 25.02 21.66
CA GLU A 486 -18.55 25.32 22.99
C GLU A 486 -18.63 23.99 23.77
N LEU A 487 -17.68 23.82 24.69
CA LEU A 487 -17.74 22.81 25.74
C LEU A 487 -18.84 23.25 26.71
N GLU A 488 -20.06 22.78 26.50
CA GLU A 488 -21.09 22.76 27.54
C GLU A 488 -20.62 21.83 28.67
N VAL A 489 -20.08 22.42 29.73
CA VAL A 489 -19.90 21.76 31.02
C VAL A 489 -21.24 21.82 31.74
N GLY A 490 -22.01 20.75 31.61
CA GLY A 490 -23.23 20.52 32.41
C GLY A 490 -22.90 20.06 33.82
N ALA A 491 -23.59 20.67 34.79
CA ALA A 491 -23.53 20.39 36.23
C ALA A 491 -24.15 19.04 36.63
#